data_AF-A0A350PBT6-F1
#
_entry.id   AF-A0A350PBT6-F1
#
_cell.length_a   1.000
_cell.length_b   1.000
_cell.length_c   1.000
_cell.angle_alpha   90.00
_cell.angle_beta   90.00
_cell.angle_gamma   90.00
#
_symmetry.space_group_name_H-M   'P 1'
#
loop_
_entity.id
_entity.type
_entity.pdbx_description
1 polymer ?
#
loop_
_entity_poly.entity_id
_entity_poly.type
_entity_poly.pdbx_seq_one_letter_code
_entity_poly.pdbx_strand_id
1 'polypeptide(L)'
;MGKKLSTYYSDNGNDYCEIHFSYKEEHAYIKYFTDNGIKYFEESFPNNSLRYVEDAAENWALGYKDISGIPNQQYTLKFKEVS
;
A
#
# COMPACT_ATOMS: atom_id res chain seq x y z
N MET A 1 -2.67 12.10 -10.55
CA MET A 1 -1.85 10.87 -10.55
C MET A 1 -0.54 11.19 -9.88
N GLY A 2 -0.21 10.56 -8.75
CA GLY A 2 1.07 10.74 -8.07
C GLY A 2 2.21 9.99 -8.75
N LYS A 3 3.45 10.37 -8.42
CA LYS A 3 4.67 9.72 -8.91
C LYS A 3 5.04 8.57 -7.98
N LYS A 4 5.30 7.38 -8.54
CA LYS A 4 5.88 6.27 -7.78
C LYS A 4 7.30 6.60 -7.35
N LEU A 5 7.60 6.36 -6.07
CA LEU A 5 8.92 6.57 -5.47
C LEU A 5 9.64 5.25 -5.26
N SER A 6 8.99 4.30 -4.57
CA SER A 6 9.62 3.04 -4.14
C SER A 6 8.62 1.89 -4.14
N THR A 7 9.14 0.66 -4.15
CA THR A 7 8.36 -0.59 -4.06
C THR A 7 8.97 -1.48 -2.99
N TYR A 8 8.15 -2.06 -2.12
CA TYR A 8 8.54 -2.99 -1.07
C TYR A 8 7.77 -4.30 -1.24
N TYR A 9 8.46 -5.43 -1.11
CA TYR A 9 7.89 -6.77 -1.23
C TYR A 9 7.74 -7.36 0.17
N SER A 10 6.62 -8.04 0.43
CA SER A 10 6.40 -8.69 1.72
C SER A 10 7.38 -9.86 1.91
N ASP A 11 7.97 -9.98 3.10
CA ASP A 11 8.71 -11.18 3.53
C ASP A 11 7.76 -12.30 3.99
N ASN A 12 6.51 -11.95 4.33
CA ASN A 12 5.50 -12.88 4.83
C ASN A 12 4.54 -13.42 3.74
N GLY A 13 4.71 -12.99 2.48
CA GLY A 13 3.85 -13.39 1.37
C GLY A 13 4.37 -12.91 0.01
N ASN A 14 3.58 -13.08 -1.05
CA ASN A 14 3.96 -12.63 -2.41
C ASN A 14 3.40 -11.23 -2.76
N ASP A 15 2.75 -10.59 -1.80
CA ASP A 15 2.18 -9.25 -1.97
C ASP A 15 3.28 -8.18 -1.94
N TYR A 16 2.96 -7.01 -2.50
CA TYR A 16 3.88 -5.88 -2.50
C TYR A 16 3.15 -4.56 -2.27
N CYS A 17 3.87 -3.53 -1.83
CA CYS A 17 3.35 -2.19 -1.72
C CYS A 17 4.24 -1.19 -2.47
N GLU A 18 3.64 -0.08 -2.89
CA GLU A 18 4.31 1.02 -3.58
C GLU A 18 4.08 2.33 -2.85
N ILE A 19 5.13 3.12 -2.69
CA ILE A 19 5.04 4.49 -2.19
C ILE A 19 4.87 5.43 -3.37
N HIS A 20 3.90 6.31 -3.28
CA HIS A 20 3.61 7.34 -4.28
C HIS A 20 3.58 8.72 -3.62
N PHE A 21 3.89 9.77 -4.38
CA PHE A 21 3.78 11.16 -3.95
C PHE A 21 2.84 11.94 -4.86
N SER A 22 1.83 12.58 -4.27
CA SER A 22 0.88 13.45 -4.97
C SER A 22 1.40 14.89 -4.93
N TYR A 23 1.87 15.42 -6.06
CA TYR A 23 2.27 16.84 -6.14
C TYR A 23 1.09 17.81 -6.05
N LYS A 24 -0.13 17.33 -6.35
CA LYS A 24 -1.35 18.15 -6.28
C LYS A 24 -1.83 18.33 -4.84
N GLU A 25 -1.76 17.27 -4.05
CA GLU A 25 -2.22 17.24 -2.67
C GLU A 25 -1.07 17.28 -1.66
N GLU A 26 0.15 17.45 -2.17
CA GLU A 26 1.41 17.61 -1.45
C GLU A 26 1.67 16.58 -0.34
N HIS A 27 1.26 15.33 -0.57
CA HIS A 27 1.44 14.25 0.39
C HIS A 27 1.86 12.92 -0.23
N ALA A 28 2.45 12.07 0.61
CA ALA A 28 2.82 10.71 0.28
C ALA A 28 1.71 9.71 0.65
N TYR A 29 1.61 8.61 -0.10
CA TYR A 29 0.62 7.57 0.12
C TYR A 29 1.18 6.20 -0.30
N ILE A 30 0.69 5.13 0.31
CA ILE A 30 1.08 3.75 0.04
C ILE A 30 -0.06 3.04 -0.65
N LYS A 31 0.23 2.28 -1.71
CA LYS A 31 -0.69 1.36 -2.37
C LYS A 31 -0.24 -0.06 -2.11
N TYR A 32 -1.17 -0.94 -1.76
CA TYR A 32 -0.88 -2.35 -1.49
C TYR A 32 -1.52 -3.20 -2.58
N PHE A 33 -0.78 -4.18 -3.07
CA PHE A 33 -1.11 -4.99 -4.22
C PHE A 33 -0.93 -6.47 -3.90
N THR A 34 -1.79 -7.30 -4.47
CA THR A 34 -1.56 -8.73 -4.49
C THR A 34 -0.38 -9.06 -5.41
N ASP A 35 0.18 -10.26 -5.28
CA ASP A 35 1.14 -10.84 -6.24
C ASP A 35 0.72 -10.68 -7.72
N ASN A 36 -0.58 -10.70 -8.00
CA ASN A 36 -1.12 -10.54 -9.36
C ASN A 36 -1.21 -9.07 -9.82
N GLY A 37 -0.69 -8.12 -9.03
CA GLY A 37 -0.73 -6.69 -9.32
C GLY A 37 -2.10 -6.04 -9.07
N ILE A 38 -2.99 -6.71 -8.33
CA ILE A 38 -4.32 -6.17 -8.02
C ILE A 38 -4.21 -5.30 -6.77
N LYS A 39 -4.40 -3.98 -6.90
CA LYS A 39 -4.38 -3.04 -5.77
C LYS A 39 -5.55 -3.31 -4.83
N TYR A 40 -5.33 -3.71 -3.59
CA TYR A 40 -6.41 -3.98 -2.62
C TYR A 40 -6.59 -2.94 -1.52
N PHE A 41 -5.58 -2.10 -1.30
CA PHE A 41 -5.65 -1.07 -0.26
C PHE A 41 -4.79 0.15 -0.62
N GLU A 42 -5.16 1.29 -0.06
CA GLU A 42 -4.44 2.55 -0.21
C GLU A 42 -4.52 3.34 1.08
N GLU A 43 -3.40 3.92 1.49
CA GLU A 43 -3.24 4.64 2.75
C GLU A 43 -2.54 5.98 2.49
N SER A 44 -3.21 7.08 2.82
CA SER A 44 -2.68 8.44 2.60
C SER A 44 -2.11 9.03 3.89
N PHE A 45 -1.00 9.76 3.75
CA PHE A 45 -0.27 10.36 4.88
C PHE A 45 -0.10 11.88 4.70
N PRO A 46 -1.17 12.68 4.90
CA PRO A 46 -1.15 14.12 4.66
C PRO A 46 -0.25 14.92 5.61
N ASN A 47 -0.01 14.41 6.83
CA ASN A 47 0.72 15.13 7.88
C ASN A 47 2.02 14.42 8.29
N ASN A 48 2.51 13.48 7.49
CA ASN A 48 3.72 12.72 7.79
C ASN A 48 4.81 13.01 6.76
N SER A 49 6.07 12.94 7.21
CA SER A 49 7.22 13.04 6.33
C SER A 49 7.31 11.83 5.41
N LEU A 50 7.95 11.99 4.24
CA LEU A 50 8.23 10.86 3.35
C LEU A 50 8.97 9.72 4.07
N ARG A 51 9.91 10.07 4.96
CA ARG A 51 10.67 9.09 5.76
C ARG A 51 9.76 8.23 6.64
N TYR A 52 8.70 8.81 7.22
CA TYR A 52 7.72 8.05 7.99
C TYR A 52 6.94 7.07 7.09
N VAL A 53 6.60 7.48 5.87
CA VAL A 53 5.89 6.63 4.92
C VAL A 53 6.77 5.48 4.43
N GLU A 54 8.07 5.71 4.25
CA GLU A 54 9.05 4.65 3.98
C GLU A 54 9.14 3.63 5.11
N ASP A 55 9.24 4.10 6.36
CA ASP A 55 9.26 3.25 7.54
C ASP A 55 7.96 2.44 7.69
N ALA A 56 6.81 3.06 7.41
CA ALA A 56 5.51 2.37 7.43
C ALA A 56 5.42 1.27 6.35
N ALA A 57 5.98 1.50 5.16
CA ALA A 57 6.02 0.51 4.08
C ALA A 57 6.99 -0.64 4.40
N GLU A 58 8.17 -0.34 4.96
CA GLU A 58 9.16 -1.31 5.41
C GLU A 58 8.60 -2.17 6.54
N ASN A 59 7.99 -1.57 7.56
CA ASN A 59 7.37 -2.30 8.66
C ASN A 59 6.24 -3.23 8.20
N TRP A 60 5.48 -2.84 7.17
CA TRP A 60 4.51 -3.75 6.56
C TRP A 60 5.19 -4.89 5.82
N ALA A 61 6.21 -4.59 5.02
CA ALA A 61 6.96 -5.59 4.26
C ALA A 61 7.58 -6.65 5.17
N LEU A 62 8.18 -6.23 6.29
CA LEU A 62 8.76 -7.09 7.33
C LEU A 62 7.71 -7.79 8.22
N GLY A 63 6.42 -7.46 8.06
CA GLY A 63 5.33 -8.07 8.83
C GLY A 63 5.13 -7.51 10.25
N TYR A 64 5.78 -6.41 10.61
CA TYR A 64 5.55 -5.70 11.88
C TYR A 64 4.27 -4.88 11.87
N LYS A 65 3.84 -4.39 10.71
CA LYS A 65 2.58 -3.65 10.53
C LYS A 65 1.52 -4.55 9.91
N ASP A 66 0.49 -4.88 10.71
CA ASP A 66 -0.70 -5.57 10.21
C ASP A 66 -1.71 -4.57 9.62
N ILE A 67 -2.15 -4.85 8.40
CA ILE A 67 -3.22 -4.11 7.72
C ILE A 67 -4.48 -4.97 7.50
N SER A 68 -4.52 -6.16 8.11
CA SER A 68 -5.61 -7.13 7.95
C SER A 68 -6.92 -6.65 8.59
N GLY A 69 -6.82 -5.86 9.66
CA GLY A 69 -7.98 -5.36 10.43
C GLY A 69 -8.59 -4.04 9.94
N ILE A 70 -8.11 -3.46 8.83
CA ILE A 70 -8.58 -2.13 8.39
C ILE A 70 -9.92 -2.27 7.64
N PRO A 71 -11.02 -1.66 8.10
CA PRO A 71 -12.37 -1.88 7.58
C PRO A 71 -12.61 -1.44 6.11
N ASN A 72 -11.65 -0.73 5.50
CA ASN A 72 -11.71 -0.31 4.09
C ASN A 72 -11.07 -1.30 3.09
N GLN A 73 -10.78 -2.54 3.49
CA GLN A 73 -10.32 -3.62 2.60
C GLN A 73 -11.31 -4.03 1.48
N GLN A 74 -12.52 -3.48 1.46
CA GLN A 74 -13.66 -4.12 0.80
C GLN A 74 -13.72 -4.00 -0.73
N TYR A 75 -12.76 -3.37 -1.41
CA TYR A 75 -12.92 -3.08 -2.84
C TYR A 75 -11.96 -3.77 -3.80
N THR A 76 -11.23 -4.82 -3.39
CA THR A 76 -10.45 -5.56 -4.41
C THR A 76 -10.28 -7.06 -4.22
N LEU A 77 -10.96 -7.65 -3.22
CA LEU A 77 -11.02 -9.10 -3.01
C LEU A 77 -12.38 -9.75 -3.33
N LYS A 78 -13.25 -9.13 -4.15
CA LYS A 78 -14.60 -9.67 -4.42
C LYS A 78 -14.99 -9.89 -5.90
N PHE A 79 -14.07 -9.82 -6.86
CA PHE A 79 -14.35 -10.25 -8.23
C PHE A 79 -13.36 -11.32 -8.71
N LYS A 80 -13.50 -12.51 -8.13
CA LYS A 80 -13.18 -13.76 -8.83
C LYS A 80 -14.32 -14.75 -8.63
N GLU A 81 -15.55 -14.30 -8.88
CA GLU A 81 -16.62 -15.23 -9.24
C GLU A 81 -16.40 -15.58 -10.71
N VAL A 82 -15.66 -16.68 -10.91
CA VAL A 82 -15.50 -17.31 -12.23
C VAL A 82 -16.86 -17.90 -12.61
N SER A 83 -17.33 -17.55 -13.80
CA SER A 83 -18.55 -18.06 -14.44
C SER A 83 -18.53 -19.57 -14.68
#